data_AF-A0A3A0CSY5-F1
#
_entry.id   AF-A0A3A0CSY5-F1
#
_cell.length_a   1.000
_cell.length_b   1.000
_cell.length_c   1.000
_cell.angle_alpha   90.00
_cell.angle_beta   90.00
_cell.angle_gamma   90.00
#
_symmetry.space_group_name_H-M   'P 1'
#
loop_
_entity.id
_entity.type
_entity.pdbx_description
1 polymer ?
#
loop_
_entity_poly.entity_id
_entity_poly.type
_entity_poly.pdbx_seq_one_letter_code
_entity_poly.pdbx_strand_id
1 'polypeptide(L)'
;MASNGNRRVSGLLTCGMLLTSLVTGPVGCEQGSRATSAPSTAKSVEPSPPPQAASGDGTAVPQVPPATKVEPPKPPSPPKRPKDSWVVFRTAFDDAADATIEAKWTGANRIEVLTHNVSRVTLDLTKLPEGAPQKGPWNLQIDEQGIQITGARGKVLDLVRSTGGVWKVDKK
;
A
#
# COMPACT_ATOMS: atom_id res chain seq x y z
N MET A 1 -58.04 40.01 -17.16
CA MET A 1 -57.27 38.85 -17.66
C MET A 1 -56.68 38.17 -16.43
N ALA A 2 -57.36 37.18 -15.85
CA ALA A 2 -57.25 35.73 -16.16
C ALA A 2 -55.80 35.24 -15.94
N SER A 3 -55.46 34.20 -15.18
CA SER A 3 -56.21 33.03 -14.71
C SER A 3 -55.36 32.29 -13.66
N ASN A 4 -56.02 31.64 -12.69
CA ASN A 4 -55.78 30.32 -12.08
C ASN A 4 -54.39 29.65 -12.23
N GLY A 5 -53.80 28.96 -11.24
CA GLY A 5 -54.29 28.46 -9.96
C GLY A 5 -53.45 27.26 -9.50
N ASN A 6 -53.75 26.73 -8.29
CA ASN A 6 -53.65 25.31 -7.84
C ASN A 6 -52.28 24.58 -7.99
N ARG A 7 -51.74 23.81 -7.03
CA ARG A 7 -52.26 23.06 -5.88
C ARG A 7 -51.09 22.68 -4.96
N ARG A 8 -51.45 22.43 -3.70
CA ARG A 8 -50.75 21.68 -2.63
C ARG A 8 -50.09 20.39 -3.16
N VAL A 9 -49.06 19.81 -2.54
CA VAL A 9 -49.21 18.82 -1.44
C VAL A 9 -47.98 18.80 -0.52
N SER A 10 -48.20 19.06 0.78
CA SER A 10 -47.36 18.57 1.87
C SER A 10 -47.54 17.06 1.99
N GLY A 11 -46.44 16.31 2.00
CA GLY A 11 -46.44 14.88 2.28
C GLY A 11 -45.33 14.54 3.26
N LEU A 12 -45.58 14.77 4.55
CA LEU A 12 -44.94 13.99 5.62
C LEU A 12 -45.47 12.56 5.50
N LEU A 13 -44.60 11.57 5.32
CA LEU A 13 -44.90 10.21 5.77
C LEU A 13 -43.63 9.53 6.29
N THR A 14 -43.54 9.56 7.60
CA THR A 14 -42.70 8.75 8.48
C THR A 14 -43.22 7.30 8.49
N CYS A 15 -42.35 6.31 8.32
CA CYS A 15 -42.45 4.90 8.76
C CYS A 15 -41.39 4.09 7.98
N GLY A 16 -40.54 3.24 8.55
CA GLY A 16 -40.34 2.85 9.93
C GLY A 16 -38.94 2.25 10.06
N MET A 17 -38.33 2.50 11.21
CA MET A 17 -37.18 1.72 11.69
C MET A 17 -37.66 0.30 11.99
N LEU A 18 -36.94 -0.70 11.49
CA LEU A 18 -36.91 -2.02 12.12
C LEU A 18 -35.45 -2.37 12.36
N LEU A 19 -35.03 -2.08 13.59
CA LEU A 19 -33.87 -2.65 14.25
C LEU A 19 -34.14 -4.12 14.52
N THR A 20 -33.25 -4.99 14.06
CA THR A 20 -33.02 -6.29 14.68
C THR A 20 -31.55 -6.38 15.09
N SER A 21 -31.32 -6.23 16.39
CA SER A 21 -30.07 -6.60 17.06
C SER A 21 -30.22 -8.01 17.63
N LEU A 22 -29.15 -8.81 17.64
CA LEU A 22 -28.71 -9.78 18.68
C LEU A 22 -27.73 -10.78 18.02
N VAL A 23 -26.40 -10.71 18.19
CA VAL A 23 -25.52 -10.96 19.35
C VAL A 23 -25.27 -12.46 19.66
N THR A 24 -23.96 -12.76 19.76
CA THR A 24 -23.22 -13.86 20.43
C THR A 24 -23.15 -15.27 19.83
N GLY A 25 -21.91 -15.67 19.57
CA GLY A 25 -21.41 -17.05 19.58
C GLY A 25 -19.87 -17.05 19.74
N PRO A 26 -19.26 -17.77 20.69
CA PRO A 26 -17.91 -17.46 21.17
C PRO A 26 -16.85 -18.53 20.78
N VAL A 27 -15.59 -18.19 21.10
CA VAL A 27 -14.41 -19.05 21.37
C VAL A 27 -14.04 -20.14 20.35
N GLY A 28 -12.87 -19.97 19.74
CA GLY A 28 -12.10 -21.03 19.13
C GLY A 28 -10.61 -20.78 19.32
N CYS A 29 -10.13 -20.93 20.56
CA CYS A 29 -8.72 -21.16 20.81
C CYS A 29 -8.37 -22.55 20.27
N GLU A 30 -7.45 -22.66 19.32
CA GLU A 30 -6.63 -23.86 19.21
C GLU A 30 -5.17 -23.44 18.99
N GLN A 31 -4.48 -23.53 20.12
CA GLN A 31 -3.06 -23.44 20.33
C GLN A 31 -2.42 -24.75 19.82
N GLY A 32 -1.96 -24.75 18.58
CA GLY A 32 -1.18 -25.85 18.02
C GLY A 32 0.32 -25.67 18.24
N SER A 33 0.80 -25.76 19.48
CA SER A 33 2.21 -26.06 19.72
C SER A 33 2.45 -27.54 19.52
N ARG A 34 3.23 -27.93 18.51
CA ARG A 34 3.97 -29.20 18.56
C ARG A 34 5.31 -29.07 17.88
N ALA A 35 6.33 -28.92 18.73
CA ALA A 35 7.73 -29.17 18.42
C ALA A 35 7.91 -30.58 17.87
N THR A 36 8.84 -30.79 16.93
CA THR A 36 9.63 -32.02 16.82
C THR A 36 10.90 -31.76 15.99
N SER A 37 12.01 -31.71 16.70
CA SER A 37 13.34 -32.29 16.42
C SER A 37 14.23 -31.78 15.27
N ALA A 38 15.43 -31.37 15.70
CA ALA A 38 16.69 -31.45 14.98
C ALA A 38 16.99 -32.89 14.49
N PRO A 39 17.92 -33.08 13.53
CA PRO A 39 19.33 -33.23 13.92
C PRO A 39 20.32 -32.67 12.88
N SER A 40 21.48 -32.19 13.30
CA SER A 40 22.70 -32.45 12.52
C SER A 40 23.94 -32.35 13.39
N THR A 41 24.51 -33.51 13.62
CA THR A 41 25.78 -33.78 14.29
C THR A 41 26.97 -33.46 13.40
N ALA A 42 27.96 -32.83 14.03
CA ALA A 42 29.39 -33.02 13.86
C ALA A 42 30.05 -32.67 12.51
N LYS A 43 31.00 -31.74 12.59
CA LYS A 43 32.37 -32.03 12.13
C LYS A 43 33.39 -31.40 13.07
N SER A 44 34.01 -32.28 13.85
CA SER A 44 35.29 -32.08 14.51
C SER A 44 36.35 -31.82 13.43
N VAL A 45 37.16 -30.78 13.61
CA VAL A 45 38.41 -30.61 12.85
C VAL A 45 39.53 -30.53 13.87
N GLU A 46 40.37 -31.56 13.81
CA GLU A 46 41.57 -31.78 14.60
C GLU A 46 42.67 -30.75 14.25
N PRO A 47 43.55 -30.35 15.21
CA PRO A 47 44.60 -29.37 14.96
C PRO A 47 45.82 -30.01 14.27
N SER A 48 46.28 -29.41 13.18
CA SER A 48 47.56 -29.79 12.53
C SER A 48 48.79 -29.24 13.27
N PRO A 49 49.93 -29.95 13.25
CA PRO A 49 51.14 -29.67 14.04
C PRO A 49 52.02 -28.53 13.47
N PRO A 50 53.00 -27.98 14.25
CA PRO A 50 53.84 -26.88 13.79
C PRO A 50 55.08 -27.38 13.04
N PRO A 51 55.51 -26.72 11.95
CA PRO A 51 56.84 -26.94 11.39
C PRO A 51 57.86 -25.94 11.97
N GLN A 52 59.03 -26.48 12.25
CA GLN A 52 60.22 -25.86 12.80
C GLN A 52 60.80 -24.74 11.94
N ALA A 53 61.50 -23.83 12.61
CA ALA A 53 62.37 -22.82 12.03
C ALA A 53 63.52 -23.45 11.24
N ALA A 54 63.79 -22.90 10.05
CA ALA A 54 65.05 -23.04 9.35
C ALA A 54 65.49 -21.65 8.87
N SER A 55 66.62 -21.20 9.42
CA SER A 55 67.35 -19.99 9.06
C SER A 55 67.73 -20.02 7.58
N GLY A 56 67.30 -19.01 6.84
CA GLY A 56 67.76 -18.70 5.49
C GLY A 56 67.96 -17.20 5.39
N ASP A 57 69.21 -16.79 5.47
CA ASP A 57 69.67 -15.42 5.22
C ASP A 57 69.40 -15.10 3.75
N GLY A 58 68.46 -14.17 3.52
CA GLY A 58 68.06 -13.75 2.20
C GLY A 58 67.25 -12.47 2.36
N THR A 59 67.86 -11.34 2.00
CA THR A 59 67.27 -10.00 2.04
C THR A 59 66.02 -9.95 1.15
N ALA A 60 64.88 -10.37 1.69
CA ALA A 60 63.57 -10.20 1.09
C ALA A 60 62.95 -8.93 1.70
N VAL A 61 62.89 -7.88 0.88
CA VAL A 61 62.13 -6.66 1.21
C VAL A 61 60.70 -7.08 1.56
N PRO A 62 60.11 -6.64 2.69
CA PRO A 62 58.71 -6.88 2.96
C PRO A 62 57.88 -6.19 1.87
N GLN A 63 57.32 -6.97 0.94
CA GLN A 63 56.22 -6.47 0.12
C GLN A 63 55.04 -6.27 1.05
N VAL A 64 54.82 -5.02 1.48
CA VAL A 64 53.56 -4.61 2.10
C VAL A 64 52.47 -4.96 1.08
N PRO A 65 51.52 -5.87 1.40
CA PRO A 65 50.41 -6.12 0.50
C PRO A 65 49.72 -4.77 0.25
N PRO A 66 49.41 -4.42 -1.02
CA PRO A 66 48.77 -3.15 -1.31
C PRO A 66 47.53 -3.06 -0.43
N ALA A 67 47.39 -1.96 0.32
CA ALA A 67 46.24 -1.72 1.16
C ALA A 67 45.00 -1.91 0.27
N THR A 68 44.28 -3.02 0.45
CA THR A 68 43.02 -3.25 -0.25
C THR A 68 42.14 -2.09 0.15
N LYS A 69 41.94 -1.15 -0.76
CA LYS A 69 41.01 -0.05 -0.58
C LYS A 69 39.64 -0.70 -0.46
N VAL A 70 39.20 -0.95 0.77
CA VAL A 70 37.86 -1.44 1.05
C VAL A 70 36.94 -0.34 0.56
N GLU A 71 36.30 -0.56 -0.59
CA GLU A 71 35.31 0.37 -1.08
C GLU A 71 34.17 0.40 -0.05
N PRO A 72 33.79 1.59 0.45
CA PRO A 72 32.67 1.70 1.37
C PRO A 72 31.43 1.07 0.74
N PRO A 73 30.59 0.36 1.53
CA PRO A 73 29.39 -0.25 0.99
C PRO A 73 28.54 0.82 0.32
N LYS A 74 28.13 0.55 -0.92
CA LYS A 74 27.26 1.45 -1.68
C LYS A 74 25.97 1.70 -0.88
N PRO A 75 25.53 2.96 -0.72
CA PRO A 75 24.29 3.25 -0.04
C PRO A 75 23.11 2.57 -0.77
N PRO A 76 22.06 2.15 -0.04
CA PRO A 76 20.89 1.54 -0.64
C PRO A 76 20.26 2.51 -1.64
N SER A 77 19.72 1.95 -2.73
CA SER A 77 18.96 2.74 -3.70
C SER A 77 17.70 3.31 -3.04
N PRO A 78 17.29 4.54 -3.39
CA PRO A 78 16.05 5.12 -2.89
C PRO A 78 14.84 4.30 -3.37
N PRO A 79 13.72 4.32 -2.60
CA PRO A 79 12.51 3.60 -2.94
C PRO A 79 11.86 4.18 -4.20
N LYS A 80 11.25 3.30 -4.98
CA LYS A 80 10.50 3.66 -6.18
C LYS A 80 9.15 4.25 -5.79
N ARG A 81 8.79 5.35 -6.46
CA ARG A 81 7.48 6.00 -6.32
C ARG A 81 6.67 5.91 -7.61
N PRO A 82 5.34 5.77 -7.54
CA PRO A 82 4.48 5.76 -8.71
C PRO A 82 4.65 7.07 -9.50
N LYS A 83 4.58 6.98 -10.83
CA LYS A 83 4.46 8.18 -11.66
C LYS A 83 3.03 8.70 -11.59
N ASP A 84 2.89 10.01 -11.50
CA ASP A 84 1.59 10.64 -11.42
C ASP A 84 0.81 10.50 -12.73
N SER A 85 -0.48 10.21 -12.59
CA SER A 85 -1.46 10.23 -13.67
C SER A 85 -2.65 11.09 -13.23
N TRP A 86 -3.89 10.65 -13.51
CA TRP A 86 -5.10 11.18 -12.90
C TRP A 86 -5.37 10.59 -11.50
N VAL A 87 -4.56 9.62 -11.05
CA VAL A 87 -4.37 9.27 -9.64
C VAL A 87 -2.95 9.67 -9.25
N VAL A 88 -2.83 10.56 -8.27
CA VAL A 88 -1.57 11.16 -7.82
C VAL A 88 -1.18 10.54 -6.48
N PHE A 89 0.04 10.03 -6.39
CA PHE A 89 0.59 9.53 -5.13
C PHE A 89 0.87 10.70 -4.19
N ARG A 90 0.48 10.58 -2.91
CA ARG A 90 0.75 11.61 -1.90
C ARG A 90 1.62 11.12 -0.77
N THR A 91 1.29 9.95 -0.21
CA THR A 91 1.95 9.47 0.99
C THR A 91 1.95 7.95 1.03
N ALA A 92 3.08 7.37 1.43
CA ALA A 92 3.21 5.93 1.68
C ALA A 92 2.81 5.58 3.12
N PHE A 93 2.69 4.29 3.44
CA PHE A 93 2.67 3.89 4.86
C PHE A 93 4.09 3.79 5.42
N ASP A 94 4.99 3.20 4.64
CA ASP A 94 6.41 3.12 4.91
C ASP A 94 7.18 3.88 3.84
N ASP A 95 7.83 4.97 4.26
CA ASP A 95 8.63 5.79 3.36
C ASP A 95 9.90 5.09 2.86
N ALA A 96 10.38 4.04 3.55
CA ALA A 96 11.56 3.28 3.13
C ALA A 96 11.23 2.18 2.10
N ALA A 97 9.96 1.81 1.95
CA ALA A 97 9.53 0.78 1.01
C ALA A 97 9.01 1.38 -0.31
N ASP A 98 9.10 0.58 -1.37
CA ASP A 98 8.51 0.90 -2.67
C ASP A 98 7.00 1.11 -2.54
N ALA A 99 6.44 1.99 -3.38
CA ALA A 99 5.00 2.20 -3.48
C ALA A 99 4.53 2.06 -4.93
N THR A 100 3.36 1.46 -5.13
CA THR A 100 2.75 1.30 -6.47
C THR A 100 1.31 1.78 -6.48
N ILE A 101 0.90 2.34 -7.61
CA ILE A 101 -0.48 2.68 -7.93
C ILE A 101 -0.74 2.24 -9.36
N GLU A 102 -1.77 1.43 -9.54
CA GLU A 102 -2.32 1.08 -10.84
C GLU A 102 -3.72 1.64 -10.93
N ALA A 103 -3.97 2.49 -11.91
CA ALA A 103 -5.26 3.15 -12.09
C ALA A 103 -5.75 2.94 -13.52
N LYS A 104 -6.98 2.43 -13.66
CA LYS A 104 -7.61 2.20 -14.95
C LYS A 104 -9.05 2.68 -14.95
N TRP A 105 -9.45 3.22 -16.10
CA TRP A 105 -10.85 3.42 -16.43
C TRP A 105 -11.37 2.14 -17.08
N THR A 106 -12.41 1.53 -16.51
CA THR A 106 -12.97 0.26 -17.02
C THR A 106 -14.28 0.45 -17.80
N GLY A 107 -14.71 1.69 -18.06
CA GLY A 107 -16.00 1.99 -18.67
C GLY A 107 -17.14 2.06 -17.65
N ALA A 108 -18.35 2.42 -18.13
CA ALA A 108 -19.60 2.44 -17.35
C ALA A 108 -19.51 3.18 -16.00
N ASN A 109 -18.87 4.34 -15.95
CA ASN A 109 -18.65 5.12 -14.73
C ASN A 109 -17.70 4.48 -13.70
N ARG A 110 -17.01 3.38 -14.04
CA ARG A 110 -16.15 2.65 -13.09
C ARG A 110 -14.67 2.99 -13.27
N ILE A 111 -14.09 3.40 -12.15
CA ILE A 111 -12.67 3.68 -11.95
C ILE A 111 -12.12 2.58 -11.06
N GLU A 112 -11.07 1.89 -11.46
CA GLU A 112 -10.43 0.84 -10.65
C GLU A 112 -9.01 1.27 -10.30
N VAL A 113 -8.67 1.19 -9.01
CA VAL A 113 -7.39 1.59 -8.45
C VAL A 113 -6.87 0.47 -7.55
N LEU A 114 -5.64 0.02 -7.80
CA LEU A 114 -4.93 -0.91 -6.94
C LEU A 114 -3.70 -0.21 -6.37
N THR A 115 -3.47 -0.37 -5.08
CA THR A 115 -2.36 0.30 -4.39
C THR A 115 -1.54 -0.68 -3.57
N HIS A 116 -0.23 -0.40 -3.48
CA HIS A 116 0.68 -1.08 -2.57
C HIS A 116 1.51 -0.05 -1.80
N ASN A 117 1.54 -0.18 -0.47
CA ASN A 117 2.23 0.75 0.44
C ASN A 117 1.83 2.23 0.23
N VAL A 118 0.54 2.50 -0.02
CA VAL A 118 0.02 3.86 -0.18
C VAL A 118 -1.02 4.17 0.89
N SER A 119 -0.83 5.26 1.62
CA SER A 119 -1.73 5.73 2.67
C SER A 119 -2.61 6.90 2.21
N ARG A 120 -2.17 7.66 1.21
CA ARG A 120 -2.91 8.81 0.67
C ARG A 120 -2.71 8.96 -0.84
N VAL A 121 -3.81 9.25 -1.53
CA VAL A 121 -3.83 9.57 -2.96
C VAL A 121 -4.73 10.77 -3.23
N THR A 122 -4.49 11.47 -4.34
CA THR A 122 -5.44 12.43 -4.90
C THR A 122 -5.99 11.86 -6.21
N LEU A 123 -7.31 11.77 -6.32
CA LEU A 123 -8.02 11.41 -7.55
C LEU A 123 -8.47 12.69 -8.26
N ASP A 124 -7.98 12.91 -9.47
CA ASP A 124 -8.31 14.05 -10.33
C ASP A 124 -9.21 13.60 -11.49
N LEU A 125 -10.52 13.74 -11.30
CA LEU A 125 -11.54 13.33 -12.26
C LEU A 125 -11.59 14.24 -13.50
N THR A 126 -10.87 15.36 -13.51
CA THR A 126 -10.76 16.23 -14.70
C THR A 126 -9.79 15.66 -15.73
N LYS A 127 -8.88 14.77 -15.30
CA LYS A 127 -7.82 14.18 -16.12
C LYS A 127 -8.08 12.73 -16.49
N LEU A 128 -9.32 12.27 -16.33
CA LEU A 128 -9.70 10.93 -16.77
C LEU A 128 -9.39 10.76 -18.27
N PRO A 129 -9.04 9.53 -18.70
CA PRO A 129 -8.71 9.27 -20.09
C PRO A 129 -9.89 9.56 -21.03
N GLU A 130 -9.60 9.69 -22.32
CA GLU A 130 -10.61 9.92 -23.35
C GLU A 130 -11.68 8.81 -23.34
N GLY A 131 -12.95 9.20 -23.52
CA GLY A 131 -14.09 8.30 -23.40
C GLY A 131 -14.64 8.14 -21.97
N ALA A 132 -13.95 8.67 -20.95
CA ALA A 132 -14.51 8.77 -19.61
C ALA A 132 -15.49 9.97 -19.50
N PRO A 133 -16.56 9.84 -18.72
CA PRO A 133 -17.54 10.89 -18.52
C PRO A 133 -16.96 12.01 -17.66
N GLN A 134 -17.19 13.23 -18.12
CA GLN A 134 -16.75 14.47 -17.46
C GLN A 134 -17.64 14.89 -16.28
N LYS A 135 -18.77 14.21 -16.09
CA LYS A 135 -19.75 14.44 -15.03
C LYS A 135 -20.14 13.10 -14.40
N GLY A 136 -20.27 13.10 -13.08
CA GLY A 136 -20.60 11.91 -12.30
C GLY A 136 -22.07 11.50 -12.37
N PRO A 137 -22.45 10.46 -11.61
CA PRO A 137 -21.65 9.80 -10.58
C PRO A 137 -20.56 8.87 -11.14
N TRP A 138 -19.45 8.75 -10.44
CA TRP A 138 -18.40 7.76 -10.70
C TRP A 138 -18.37 6.71 -9.60
N ASN A 139 -18.10 5.46 -9.96
CA ASN A 139 -17.92 4.35 -9.04
C ASN A 139 -16.42 4.05 -8.95
N LEU A 140 -15.78 4.49 -7.88
CA LEU A 140 -14.39 4.15 -7.59
C LEU A 140 -14.35 2.78 -6.91
N GLN A 141 -13.55 1.86 -7.41
CA GLN A 141 -13.17 0.62 -6.76
C GLN A 141 -11.68 0.68 -6.44
N ILE A 142 -11.35 0.96 -5.18
CA ILE A 142 -9.96 1.07 -4.71
C ILE A 142 -9.65 -0.07 -3.75
N ASP A 143 -8.64 -0.89 -4.06
CA ASP A 143 -8.29 -2.09 -3.28
C ASP A 143 -9.54 -2.93 -2.91
N GLU A 144 -10.35 -3.25 -3.93
CA GLU A 144 -11.63 -3.98 -3.82
C GLU A 144 -12.76 -3.24 -3.09
N GLN A 145 -12.49 -2.06 -2.52
CA GLN A 145 -13.51 -1.25 -1.86
C GLN A 145 -14.24 -0.33 -2.84
N GLY A 146 -15.57 -0.44 -2.89
CA GLY A 146 -16.44 0.45 -3.65
C GLY A 146 -16.72 1.79 -2.93
N ILE A 147 -16.53 2.90 -3.64
CA ILE A 147 -16.87 4.26 -3.19
C ILE A 147 -17.60 4.97 -4.34
N GLN A 148 -18.85 5.36 -4.10
CA GLN A 148 -19.57 6.21 -5.05
C GLN A 148 -19.18 7.67 -4.86
N ILE A 149 -18.75 8.29 -5.94
CA ILE A 149 -18.40 9.70 -6.03
C ILE A 149 -19.51 10.42 -6.78
N THR A 150 -20.26 11.25 -6.07
CA THR A 150 -21.27 12.11 -6.66
C THR A 150 -20.65 13.47 -7.02
N GLY A 151 -21.17 14.13 -8.05
CA GLY A 151 -20.65 15.42 -8.52
C GLY A 151 -20.65 16.54 -7.46
N ALA A 152 -21.41 16.39 -6.37
CA ALA A 152 -21.43 17.34 -5.25
C ALA A 152 -20.10 17.41 -4.48
N ARG A 153 -19.25 16.38 -4.55
CA ARG A 153 -17.97 16.34 -3.82
C ARG A 153 -16.81 17.05 -4.55
N GLY A 154 -17.08 17.61 -5.74
CA GLY A 154 -16.04 18.17 -6.60
C GLY A 154 -15.38 17.12 -7.50
N LYS A 155 -14.44 17.60 -8.33
CA LYS A 155 -13.73 16.78 -9.32
C LYS A 155 -12.33 16.33 -8.88
N VAL A 156 -11.80 16.91 -7.81
CA VAL A 156 -10.51 16.54 -7.25
C VAL A 156 -10.75 16.12 -5.81
N LEU A 157 -10.34 14.89 -5.47
CA LEU A 157 -10.69 14.25 -4.21
C LEU A 157 -9.43 13.67 -3.57
N ASP A 158 -9.20 14.00 -2.32
CA ASP A 158 -8.17 13.31 -1.54
C ASP A 158 -8.79 12.07 -0.90
N LEU A 159 -8.09 10.94 -1.01
CA LEU A 159 -8.46 9.69 -0.35
C LEU A 159 -7.37 9.30 0.63
N VAL A 160 -7.79 8.84 1.80
CA VAL A 160 -6.90 8.40 2.87
C VAL A 160 -7.28 6.98 3.27
N ARG A 161 -6.27 6.13 3.40
CA ARG A 161 -6.40 4.77 3.91
C ARG A 161 -6.11 4.77 5.40
N SER A 162 -7.07 4.26 6.17
CA SER A 162 -6.87 4.01 7.60
C SER A 162 -5.88 2.87 7.84
N THR A 163 -5.36 2.75 9.05
CA THR A 163 -4.52 1.62 9.49
C THR A 163 -5.24 0.27 9.37
N GLY A 164 -6.57 0.26 9.48
CA GLY A 164 -7.41 -0.93 9.23
C GLY A 164 -7.66 -1.23 7.75
N GLY A 165 -6.97 -0.54 6.82
CA GLY A 165 -7.04 -0.79 5.38
C GLY A 165 -8.22 -0.16 4.65
N VAL A 166 -9.16 0.48 5.36
CA VAL A 166 -10.35 1.11 4.77
C VAL A 166 -10.02 2.48 4.19
N TRP A 167 -10.43 2.71 2.94
CA TRP A 167 -10.31 3.99 2.23
C TRP A 167 -11.49 4.92 2.51
N LYS A 168 -11.22 6.21 2.66
CA LYS A 168 -12.24 7.25 2.81
C LYS A 168 -11.87 8.48 1.99
N VAL A 169 -12.89 9.19 1.52
CA VAL A 169 -12.71 10.54 0.95
C VAL A 169 -12.46 11.51 2.10
N ASP A 170 -11.32 12.18 2.07
CA ASP A 170 -10.96 13.23 3.01
C ASP A 170 -11.76 14.49 2.68
N LYS A 171 -12.52 14.98 3.66
CA LYS A 171 -13.32 16.19 3.53
C LYS A 171 -12.50 17.32 4.14
N LYS A 172 -11.83 18.09 3.30
CA LYS A 172 -11.26 19.37 3.70
C LYS A 172 -12.36 20.39 3.97
#